data_AF-A0A845PTI0-F1
#
_entry.id   AF-A0A845PTI0-F1
#
_cell.length_a   1.000
_cell.length_b   1.000
_cell.length_c   1.000
_cell.angle_alpha   90.00
_cell.angle_beta   90.00
_cell.angle_gamma   90.00
#
_symmetry.space_group_name_H-M   'P 1'
#
loop_
_entity.id
_entity.type
_entity.pdbx_description
1 polymer ?
#
loop_
_entity_poly.entity_id
_entity_poly.type
_entity_poly.pdbx_seq_one_letter_code
_entity_poly.pdbx_strand_id
1 'polypeptide(L)' 'CQWRMLPKNFPKWQLVYYYYIRWVEAGYFDLILEKLRMRVRIKMGQKAEASLGIMDSQSVRWGNNRGLHGV' A
#
# COMPACT_ATOMS: atom_id res chain seq x y z
N CYS A 1 12.09 9.90 -7.51
CA CYS A 1 10.87 9.30 -6.96
C CYS A 1 11.14 7.82 -6.61
N GLN A 2 10.54 7.29 -5.53
CA GLN A 2 10.75 5.90 -5.07
C GLN A 2 10.44 4.84 -6.14
N TRP A 3 9.48 5.10 -7.03
CA TRP A 3 9.14 4.21 -8.14
C TRP A 3 10.34 3.85 -9.04
N ARG A 4 11.35 4.73 -9.15
CA ARG A 4 12.59 4.43 -9.89
C ARG A 4 13.52 3.42 -9.18
N MET A 5 13.29 3.15 -7.90
CA MET A 5 14.09 2.25 -7.07
C MET A 5 13.48 0.84 -6.96
N LEU A 6 12.58 0.46 -7.87
CA LEU A 6 12.03 -0.90 -7.89
C LEU A 6 13.14 -1.94 -8.10
N PRO A 7 13.05 -3.11 -7.43
CA PRO A 7 13.98 -4.21 -7.66
C PRO A 7 14.03 -4.65 -9.13
N LYS A 8 15.19 -5.15 -9.58
CA LYS A 8 15.44 -5.47 -11.00
C LYS A 8 14.55 -6.58 -11.58
N ASN A 9 13.91 -7.39 -10.73
CA ASN A 9 12.98 -8.42 -11.14
C ASN A 9 11.57 -7.89 -11.46
N PHE A 10 11.31 -6.59 -11.27
CA PHE A 10 10.07 -5.97 -11.69
C PHE A 10 10.18 -5.42 -13.12
N PRO A 11 9.05 -5.31 -13.86
CA PRO A 11 9.00 -4.54 -15.10
C PRO A 11 9.42 -3.08 -14.88
N LYS A 12 9.63 -2.36 -15.99
CA LYS A 12 9.90 -0.91 -15.96
C LYS A 12 8.87 -0.19 -15.08
N TRP A 13 9.35 0.71 -14.23
CA TRP A 13 8.53 1.34 -13.20
C TRP A 13 7.28 2.04 -13.74
N GLN A 14 7.30 2.55 -14.98
CA GLN A 14 6.13 3.16 -15.61
C GLN A 14 4.98 2.16 -15.76
N LEU A 15 5.27 0.92 -16.13
CA LEU A 15 4.27 -0.13 -16.30
C LEU A 15 3.70 -0.56 -14.94
N VAL A 16 4.56 -0.71 -13.95
CA VAL A 16 4.16 -1.02 -12.57
C VAL A 16 3.25 0.09 -12.03
N TYR A 17 3.64 1.35 -12.23
CA TYR A 17 2.86 2.51 -11.81
C TYR A 17 1.51 2.61 -12.54
N TYR A 18 1.49 2.32 -13.85
CA TYR A 18 0.27 2.28 -14.65
C TYR A 18 -0.77 1.33 -14.07
N TYR A 19 -0.39 0.08 -13.79
CA TYR A 19 -1.31 -0.89 -13.18
C TYR A 19 -1.69 -0.52 -11.75
N TYR A 20 -0.74 0.00 -10.96
CA TYR A 20 -1.04 0.49 -9.62
C TYR A 20 -2.17 1.52 -9.64
N ILE A 21 -2.07 2.57 -10.47
CA ILE A 21 -3.12 3.58 -10.58
C ILE A 21 -4.44 2.98 -11.04
N ARG A 22 -4.41 2.10 -12.04
CA ARG A 22 -5.63 1.42 -12.51
C ARG A 22 -6.32 0.61 -11.41
N TRP A 23 -5.55 -0.03 -10.53
CA TRP A 23 -6.11 -0.77 -9.40
C TRP A 23 -6.62 0.12 -8.28
N VAL A 24 -5.95 1.24 -8.02
CA VAL A 24 -6.43 2.27 -7.07
C VAL A 24 -7.77 2.83 -7.55
N GLU A 25 -7.85 3.26 -8.81
CA GLU A 25 -9.08 3.81 -9.39
C GLU A 25 -10.22 2.79 -9.44
N ALA A 26 -9.91 1.51 -9.63
CA ALA A 26 -10.88 0.43 -9.58
C ALA A 26 -11.30 0.03 -8.15
N GLY A 27 -10.69 0.60 -7.11
CA GLY A 27 -11.01 0.28 -5.71
C GLY A 27 -10.59 -1.14 -5.27
N TYR A 28 -9.67 -1.79 -5.98
CA TYR A 28 -9.32 -3.18 -5.68
C TYR A 28 -8.68 -3.35 -4.31
N PHE A 29 -7.91 -2.37 -3.85
CA PHE A 29 -7.29 -2.43 -2.52
C PHE A 29 -8.35 -2.45 -1.41
N ASP A 30 -9.40 -1.64 -1.54
CA ASP A 30 -10.50 -1.62 -0.56
C ASP A 30 -11.25 -2.95 -0.54
N LEU A 31 -11.55 -3.50 -1.72
CA LEU A 31 -12.20 -4.80 -1.86
C LEU A 31 -11.36 -5.93 -1.21
N ILE A 32 -10.06 -5.99 -1.52
CA ILE A 32 -9.16 -7.01 -0.98
C ILE A 32 -9.06 -6.87 0.55
N LEU A 33 -8.89 -5.64 1.03
CA LEU A 33 -8.74 -5.38 2.47
C LEU A 33 -10.02 -5.69 3.24
N GLU A 34 -11.20 -5.39 2.68
CA GLU A 34 -12.49 -5.79 3.25
C GLU A 34 -12.59 -7.31 3.40
N LYS A 35 -12.34 -8.07 2.33
CA LYS A 35 -12.41 -9.54 2.37
C LYS A 35 -11.39 -10.13 3.34
N LEU A 36 -10.18 -9.57 3.38
CA LEU A 36 -9.14 -10.03 4.31
C LEU A 36 -9.53 -9.75 5.77
N ARG A 37 -10.02 -8.54 6.07
CA ARG A 37 -10.47 -8.17 7.42
C ARG A 37 -11.60 -9.08 7.90
N MET A 38 -12.61 -9.35 7.06
CA MET A 38 -13.70 -10.26 7.41
C MET A 38 -13.20 -11.67 7.74
N ARG A 39 -12.30 -12.22 6.92
CA ARG A 39 -11.71 -13.55 7.16
C ARG A 39 -10.96 -13.63 8.49
N VAL A 40 -10.16 -12.61 8.80
CA VAL A 40 -9.41 -12.54 10.07
C VAL A 40 -10.38 -12.45 11.26
N ARG A 41 -11.41 -11.60 11.18
CA ARG A 41 -12.40 -11.44 12.26
C ARG A 41 -13.17 -12.72 12.54
N ILE A 42 -13.66 -13.40 11.51
CA ILE A 42 -14.35 -14.69 11.65
C ILE A 42 -13.42 -15.73 12.30
N LYS A 43 -12.16 -15.80 11.89
CA LYS A 43 -11.16 -16.71 12.49
C LYS A 43 -10.92 -16.43 13.98
N MET A 44 -11.10 -15.18 14.41
CA MET A 44 -11.02 -14.75 15.81
C MET A 44 -12.34 -14.89 16.58
N GLY A 45 -13.38 -15.50 15.99
CA GLY A 45 -14.70 -15.65 16.62
C GLY A 45 -15.51 -14.35 16.70
N GLN A 46 -15.14 -13.34 15.91
CA GLN A 46 -15.83 -12.05 15.86
C GLN A 46 -16.82 -11.98 14.68
N LYS A 47 -17.77 -11.04 14.74
CA LYS A 47 -18.63 -10.71 13.59
C LYS A 47 -17.79 -10.25 12.40
N ALA A 48 -18.20 -10.64 11.19
CA ALA A 48 -17.50 -10.30 9.94
C ALA A 48 -17.36 -8.78 9.76
N GLU A 49 -18.45 -8.06 9.97
CA GLU A 49 -18.45 -6.60 9.99
C GLU A 49 -18.03 -6.05 11.36
N ALA A 50 -17.28 -4.96 11.33
CA ALA A 50 -16.90 -4.24 12.54
C ALA A 50 -18.00 -3.26 12.95
N SER A 51 -18.26 -3.16 14.26
CA SER A 51 -19.19 -2.17 14.81
C SER A 51 -18.54 -0.80 15.06
N LEU A 52 -17.19 -0.74 15.09
CA LEU A 52 -16.40 0.46 15.33
C LEU A 52 -15.18 0.47 14.41
N GLY A 53 -14.93 1.62 13.77
CA GLY A 53 -13.72 1.88 12.99
C GLY A 53 -12.81 2.88 13.69
N ILE A 54 -11.53 2.53 13.84
CA ILE A 54 -10.49 3.45 14.35
C ILE A 54 -9.70 3.94 13.14
N MET A 55 -9.62 5.25 12.97
CA MET A 55 -8.82 5.90 11.93
C MET A 55 -7.64 6.60 12.61
N ASP A 56 -6.43 6.18 12.25
CA ASP A 56 -5.18 6.78 12.70
C ASP A 56 -4.34 7.15 11.47
N SER A 57 -3.51 8.17 11.60
CA SER A 57 -2.59 8.61 10.55
C SER A 57 -1.15 8.50 11.05
N GLN A 58 -0.35 7.70 10.35
CA GLN A 58 1.08 7.60 10.64
C GLN A 58 1.89 8.36 9.60
N SER A 59 2.81 9.20 10.05
CA SER A 59 3.77 9.86 9.18
C SER A 59 4.98 8.96 8.95
N VAL A 60 5.36 8.76 7.69
CA VAL A 60 6.61 8.07 7.33
C VAL A 60 7.67 9.13 7.09
N ARG A 61 8.74 9.13 7.89
CA ARG A 61 9.91 9.99 7.68
C ARG A 61 10.61 9.53 6.39
N TRP A 62 10.79 10.43 5.44
CA TRP A 62 11.54 10.16 4.21
C TRP A 62 12.79 11.04 4.13
N GLY A 63 13.94 10.42 3.90
CA GLY A 63 15.20 11.09 3.51
C GLY A 63 16.27 11.24 4.60
N ASN A 64 17.45 10.65 4.34
CA ASN A 64 18.74 11.34 4.53
C ASN A 64 19.16 11.80 3.12
N ASN A 65 18.52 12.86 2.61
CA ASN A 65 18.82 13.46 1.30
C ASN A 65 20.12 14.28 1.34
N ARG A 66 21.18 13.76 1.96
CA ARG A 66 22.52 14.29 1.69
C ARG A 66 22.84 13.89 0.26
N GLY A 67 22.65 14.82 -0.67
CA GLY A 67 23.18 14.68 -2.02
C GLY A 67 24.65 14.34 -1.92
N LEU A 68 25.09 13.32 -2.65
CA LEU A 68 26.50 13.11 -2.95
C LEU A 68 26.94 14.25 -3.90
N HIS A 69 27.02 15.46 -3.38
CA HIS A 69 27.82 16.55 -3.92
C HIS A 69 28.94 16.73 -2.91
N GLY A 70 30.22 16.57 -3.19
CA GLY A 70 31.00 16.23 -4.37
C GLY A 70 32.45 16.37 -3.89
N VAL A 71 33.32 15.43 -4.26
CA VAL A 71 34.77 15.66 -4.30
C VAL A 71 35.14 15.59 -5.76
#